data_AF-A0A835VPL0-F1
#
_entry.id   AF-A0A835VPL0-F1
#
_cell.length_a   1.000
_cell.length_b   1.000
_cell.length_c   1.000
_cell.angle_alpha   90.00
_cell.angle_beta   90.00
_cell.angle_gamma   90.00
#
_symmetry.space_group_name_H-M   'P 1'
#
loop_
_entity.id
_entity.type
_entity.pdbx_description
1 polymer ?
#
loop_
_entity_poly.entity_id
_entity_poly.type
_entity_poly.pdbx_seq_one_letter_code
_entity_poly.pdbx_strand_id
1 'polypeptide(L)'
;MVKAGKKVKGASKVRENETEEEKKIRLEMEALAADEAERKAQEAARVALRERQLREQRYAHLNGIKIHNQWRKIMRMAKVEELRREIEILSQNHEREVDRKDAIMQMLDRDLEEAEEQYSLAVRSHMLVVDNLLDLQYQRMRALEAEFAADLKALEDEFETERTEIVNAHTRQRKDMGDMIAAMEGEFADAEAELRQEYEAQREEIKNRNSEEYNVLKIQLEGIIEELEKSFELAHRAYLESTEHRTNTFRTLTKDDAKAALKIERQMRKLVRLQEALQHWRTKIATNGREWEERNRALRNEKEIMARHYAKLKSSMDAFRAGQAERLKQLSLASSGAMETLRGKLALAENVLKLAELARKYETEQEKVLPFWNPAQAVPGGEEGDEEAAAEAAAAEAAALEPSAAELGELGLRASMPEDSSKEAPGPSKSSSAGAGKPKFSSYGLDPANGEEVDEWDYLNRFFRRYNKALLDKTAIDKEKSRLERENADLRSILKQYLDGISVNDDVLNNPVNPLLVVNNRLQITLTERNKARAAAMAQRAAAATGGLSVTGQGAGGGGQKQLVEVQAVSRVS
;
A
#
# COMPACT_ATOMS: atom_id res chain seq x y z
N MET A 1 4.76 57.52 111.17
CA MET A 1 3.99 57.55 112.44
C MET A 1 4.89 56.96 113.52
N VAL A 2 5.66 57.77 114.29
CA VAL A 2 5.33 58.36 115.63
C VAL A 2 5.28 57.24 116.70
N LYS A 3 6.05 57.12 117.79
CA LYS A 3 6.61 57.99 118.90
C LYS A 3 7.74 57.14 119.58
N ALA A 4 8.93 57.58 120.02
CA ALA A 4 9.42 58.64 120.92
C ALA A 4 9.20 58.45 122.45
N GLY A 5 10.31 58.44 123.23
CA GLY A 5 10.44 58.72 124.68
C GLY A 5 10.64 57.47 125.58
N LYS A 6 11.51 57.41 126.62
CA LYS A 6 12.00 58.46 127.54
C LYS A 6 13.19 57.93 128.38
N LYS A 7 14.21 58.76 128.66
CA LYS A 7 15.30 58.60 129.66
C LYS A 7 14.90 59.29 130.98
N VAL A 8 15.34 58.78 132.14
CA VAL A 8 15.56 59.59 133.38
C VAL A 8 16.77 59.04 134.17
N LYS A 9 17.66 59.96 134.57
CA LYS A 9 18.80 59.83 135.49
C LYS A 9 18.34 60.21 136.91
N GLY A 10 18.97 59.66 137.95
CA GLY A 10 18.90 60.17 139.32
C GLY A 10 19.94 59.51 140.21
N ALA A 11 20.64 60.30 141.03
CA ALA A 11 21.87 59.94 141.73
C ALA A 11 21.74 59.92 143.27
N SER A 12 22.67 59.19 143.91
CA SER A 12 23.23 59.33 145.28
C SER A 12 22.38 58.95 146.51
N LYS A 13 22.94 58.15 147.45
CA LYS A 13 23.58 58.61 148.72
C LYS A 13 23.97 57.45 149.69
N VAL A 14 25.28 57.36 150.01
CA VAL A 14 26.02 57.07 151.29
C VAL A 14 25.68 55.88 152.24
N ARG A 15 26.65 54.95 152.35
CA ARG A 15 27.33 54.19 153.47
C ARG A 15 26.59 53.75 154.75
N GLU A 16 26.90 52.51 155.19
CA GLU A 16 27.72 52.22 156.40
C GLU A 16 28.32 50.78 156.45
N ASN A 17 29.62 50.72 156.80
CA ASN A 17 30.55 49.67 157.31
C ASN A 17 30.38 48.15 157.02
N GLU A 18 31.36 47.54 156.33
CA GLU A 18 31.56 46.06 156.22
C GLU A 18 33.06 45.68 156.22
N THR A 19 33.40 44.57 156.91
CA THR A 19 34.75 43.99 157.13
C THR A 19 35.32 43.27 155.90
N GLU A 20 36.66 43.18 155.79
CA GLU A 20 37.38 42.82 154.55
C GLU A 20 37.14 41.39 154.00
N GLU A 21 36.61 40.47 154.81
CA GLU A 21 36.39 39.07 154.41
C GLU A 21 35.09 38.85 153.61
N GLU A 22 34.05 39.67 153.82
CA GLU A 22 32.78 39.58 153.08
C GLU A 22 32.88 40.22 151.67
N LYS A 23 33.78 41.19 151.49
CA LYS A 23 34.09 41.78 150.19
C LYS A 23 34.68 40.78 149.22
N LYS A 24 35.48 39.82 149.71
CA LYS A 24 36.17 38.84 148.86
C LYS A 24 35.21 37.78 148.30
N ILE A 25 34.29 37.29 149.14
CA ILE A 25 33.26 36.31 148.74
C ILE A 25 32.24 36.93 147.78
N ARG A 26 31.86 38.20 147.99
CA ARG A 26 30.98 38.89 147.05
C ARG A 26 31.66 39.16 145.71
N LEU A 27 32.94 39.52 145.70
CA LEU A 27 33.71 39.72 144.46
C LEU A 27 33.87 38.41 143.67
N GLU A 28 34.07 37.28 144.34
CA GLU A 28 34.15 35.96 143.69
C GLU A 28 32.77 35.50 143.18
N MET A 29 31.68 35.75 143.93
CA MET A 29 30.31 35.47 143.48
C MET A 29 29.86 36.39 142.33
N GLU A 30 30.28 37.66 142.36
CA GLU A 30 30.01 38.65 141.31
C GLU A 30 30.85 38.36 140.05
N ALA A 31 32.07 37.81 140.20
CA ALA A 31 32.90 37.32 139.10
C ALA A 31 32.33 36.04 138.46
N LEU A 32 31.89 35.06 139.27
CA LEU A 32 31.23 33.85 138.74
C LEU A 32 29.88 34.18 138.09
N ALA A 33 29.12 35.11 138.65
CA ALA A 33 27.88 35.59 138.04
C ALA A 33 28.13 36.38 136.74
N ALA A 34 29.21 37.15 136.66
CA ALA A 34 29.64 37.81 135.43
C ALA A 34 30.07 36.79 134.36
N ASP A 35 30.85 35.77 134.72
CA ASP A 35 31.27 34.69 133.82
C ASP A 35 30.08 33.84 133.33
N GLU A 36 29.10 33.55 134.21
CA GLU A 36 27.85 32.89 133.83
C GLU A 36 26.96 33.78 132.95
N ALA A 37 26.92 35.09 133.21
CA ALA A 37 26.18 36.05 132.39
C ALA A 37 26.83 36.21 131.01
N GLU A 38 28.15 36.22 130.93
CA GLU A 38 28.90 36.22 129.67
C GLU A 38 28.69 34.92 128.89
N ARG A 39 28.70 33.75 129.54
CA ARG A 39 28.35 32.48 128.87
C ARG A 39 26.89 32.47 128.39
N LYS A 40 25.93 32.92 129.20
CA LYS A 40 24.53 33.05 128.78
C LYS A 40 24.37 34.05 127.63
N ALA A 41 25.12 35.15 127.62
CA ALA A 41 25.13 36.11 126.51
C ALA A 41 25.75 35.52 125.24
N GLN A 42 26.84 34.75 125.36
CA GLN A 42 27.46 34.03 124.24
C GLN A 42 26.55 32.93 123.68
N GLU A 43 25.84 32.18 124.54
CA GLU A 43 24.85 31.19 124.15
C GLU A 43 23.62 31.82 123.50
N ALA A 44 23.10 32.92 124.07
CA ALA A 44 22.01 33.69 123.47
C ALA A 44 22.41 34.28 122.11
N ALA A 45 23.65 34.78 121.96
CA ALA A 45 24.18 35.24 120.68
C ALA A 45 24.33 34.10 119.66
N ARG A 46 24.77 32.91 120.10
CA ARG A 46 24.85 31.70 119.25
C ARG A 46 23.46 31.23 118.81
N VAL A 47 22.47 31.23 119.70
CA VAL A 47 21.09 30.87 119.36
C VAL A 47 20.48 31.91 118.42
N ALA A 48 20.68 33.21 118.68
CA ALA A 48 20.23 34.27 117.78
C ALA A 48 20.87 34.18 116.39
N LEU A 49 22.16 33.82 116.30
CA LEU A 49 22.85 33.56 115.04
C LEU A 49 22.28 32.33 114.32
N ARG A 50 22.04 31.22 115.03
CA ARG A 50 21.39 30.03 114.45
C ARG A 50 19.97 30.31 113.97
N GLU A 51 19.18 31.06 114.73
CA GLU A 51 17.84 31.44 114.30
C GLU A 51 17.88 32.36 113.09
N ARG A 52 18.85 33.28 113.02
CA ARG A 52 19.07 34.11 111.84
C ARG A 52 19.47 33.27 110.64
N GLN A 53 20.41 32.33 110.80
CA GLN A 53 20.79 31.37 109.76
C GLN A 53 19.61 30.53 109.30
N LEU A 54 18.79 30.01 110.20
CA LEU A 54 17.59 29.24 109.87
C LEU A 54 16.55 30.10 109.14
N ARG A 55 16.36 31.36 109.56
CA ARG A 55 15.50 32.30 108.85
C ARG A 55 16.04 32.59 107.45
N GLU A 56 17.34 32.87 107.31
CA GLU A 56 18.00 33.08 106.02
C GLU A 56 17.94 31.83 105.13
N GLN A 57 18.11 30.62 105.67
CA GLN A 57 17.94 29.36 104.94
C GLN A 57 16.49 29.14 104.49
N ARG A 58 15.51 29.42 105.35
CA ARG A 58 14.08 29.37 104.98
C ARG A 58 13.75 30.40 103.91
N TYR A 59 14.26 31.62 104.02
CA TYR A 59 14.08 32.65 102.99
C TYR A 59 14.80 32.28 101.69
N ALA A 60 16.00 31.71 101.75
CA ALA A 60 16.72 31.22 100.57
C ALA A 60 15.96 30.08 99.89
N HIS A 61 15.40 29.14 100.66
CA HIS A 61 14.58 28.05 100.12
C HIS A 61 13.28 28.56 99.50
N LEU A 62 12.54 29.42 100.20
CA LEU A 62 11.31 30.03 99.69
C LEU A 62 11.57 30.93 98.47
N ASN A 63 12.65 31.71 98.48
CA ASN A 63 13.05 32.52 97.33
C ASN A 63 13.50 31.63 96.17
N GLY A 64 14.19 30.52 96.42
CA GLY A 64 14.52 29.52 95.40
C GLY A 64 13.28 28.94 94.73
N ILE A 65 12.26 28.55 95.50
CA ILE A 65 10.98 28.07 94.95
C ILE A 65 10.28 29.17 94.14
N LYS A 66 10.28 30.42 94.63
CA LYS A 66 9.69 31.56 93.90
C LYS A 66 10.42 31.84 92.59
N ILE A 67 11.76 31.83 92.60
CA ILE A 67 12.59 32.00 91.40
C ILE A 67 12.35 30.85 90.43
N HIS A 68 12.33 29.59 90.88
CA HIS A 68 12.02 28.44 90.00
C HIS A 68 10.60 28.53 89.43
N ASN A 69 9.62 28.98 90.19
CA ASN A 69 8.26 29.22 89.69
C ASN A 69 8.23 30.30 88.62
N GLN A 70 8.91 31.43 88.86
CA GLN A 70 9.04 32.51 87.88
C GLN A 70 9.81 32.05 86.65
N TRP A 71 10.91 31.30 86.81
CA TRP A 71 11.69 30.74 85.72
C TRP A 71 10.90 29.74 84.89
N ARG A 72 10.12 28.85 85.52
CA ARG A 72 9.18 27.96 84.81
C ARG A 72 8.10 28.72 84.05
N LYS A 73 7.65 29.88 84.55
CA LYS A 73 6.73 30.74 83.81
C LYS A 73 7.42 31.34 82.59
N ILE A 74 8.62 31.90 82.76
CA ILE A 74 9.41 32.49 81.66
C ILE A 74 9.75 31.44 80.60
N MET A 75 10.26 30.27 81.00
CA MET A 75 10.59 29.17 80.08
C MET A 75 9.36 28.64 79.33
N ARG A 76 8.19 28.57 79.99
CA ARG A 76 6.95 28.21 79.31
C ARG A 76 6.54 29.25 78.28
N MET A 77 6.64 30.54 78.62
CA MET A 77 6.34 31.61 77.66
C MET A 77 7.29 31.56 76.46
N ALA A 78 8.61 31.43 76.71
CA ALA A 78 9.61 31.29 75.66
C ALA A 78 9.36 30.06 74.77
N LYS A 79 9.04 28.90 75.36
CA LYS A 79 8.75 27.69 74.57
C LYS A 79 7.44 27.81 73.78
N VAL A 80 6.42 28.47 74.34
CA VAL A 80 5.17 28.75 73.61
C VAL A 80 5.43 29.68 72.43
N GLU A 81 6.28 30.69 72.57
CA GLU A 81 6.66 31.57 71.46
C GLU A 81 7.47 30.83 70.39
N GLU A 82 8.43 29.98 70.79
CA GLU A 82 9.18 29.12 69.87
C GLU A 82 8.25 28.19 69.09
N LEU A 83 7.36 27.46 69.77
CA LEU A 83 6.39 26.57 69.14
C LEU A 83 5.44 27.32 68.19
N ARG A 84 5.04 28.55 68.52
CA ARG A 84 4.23 29.38 67.63
C ARG A 84 4.98 29.72 66.34
N ARG A 85 6.26 30.09 66.44
CA ARG A 85 7.11 30.34 65.25
C ARG A 85 7.31 29.06 64.43
N GLU A 86 7.53 27.91 65.07
CA GLU A 86 7.64 26.63 64.38
C GLU A 86 6.35 26.26 63.64
N ILE A 87 5.18 26.43 64.28
CA ILE A 87 3.86 26.21 63.65
C ILE A 87 3.68 27.15 62.45
N GLU A 88 4.09 28.42 62.57
CA GLU A 88 4.01 29.39 61.47
C GLU A 88 4.90 28.97 60.30
N ILE A 89 6.15 28.58 60.55
CA ILE A 89 7.06 28.08 59.51
C ILE A 89 6.51 26.81 58.86
N LEU A 90 5.97 25.87 59.64
CA LEU A 90 5.33 24.67 59.13
C LEU A 90 4.10 24.99 58.27
N SER A 91 3.29 25.96 58.68
CA SER A 91 2.12 26.40 57.90
C SER A 91 2.53 27.03 56.57
N GLN A 92 3.55 27.90 56.55
CA GLN A 92 4.07 28.49 55.31
C GLN A 92 4.68 27.44 54.39
N ASN A 93 5.38 26.45 54.94
CA ASN A 93 5.93 25.34 54.16
C ASN A 93 4.80 24.50 53.56
N HIS A 94 3.75 24.22 54.34
CA HIS A 94 2.58 23.50 53.86
C HIS A 94 1.84 24.25 52.76
N GLU A 95 1.60 25.56 52.90
CA GLU A 95 1.01 26.40 51.85
C GLU A 95 1.82 26.33 50.56
N ARG A 96 3.16 26.46 50.64
CA ARG A 96 4.03 26.32 49.46
C ARG A 96 4.01 24.93 48.82
N GLU A 97 3.76 23.88 49.61
CA GLU A 97 3.59 22.52 49.08
C GLU A 97 2.23 22.35 48.41
N VAL A 98 1.17 22.95 48.98
CA VAL A 98 -0.16 23.00 48.39
C VAL A 98 -0.10 23.76 47.06
N ASP A 99 0.46 24.96 47.01
CA ASP A 99 0.61 25.74 45.77
C ASP A 99 1.35 24.97 44.67
N ARG A 100 2.41 24.24 45.05
CA ARG A 100 3.17 23.39 44.10
C ARG A 100 2.34 22.23 43.59
N LYS A 101 1.57 21.59 44.46
CA LYS A 101 0.66 20.50 44.06
C LYS A 101 -0.49 21.01 43.21
N ASP A 102 -1.05 22.17 43.53
CA ASP A 102 -2.10 22.82 42.74
C ASP A 102 -1.58 23.21 41.35
N ALA A 103 -0.35 23.72 41.24
CA ALA A 103 0.28 23.99 39.95
C ALA A 103 0.47 22.70 39.13
N ILE A 104 0.87 21.59 39.77
CA ILE A 104 0.99 20.29 39.10
C ILE A 104 -0.40 19.79 38.65
N MET A 105 -1.43 19.89 39.49
CA MET A 105 -2.79 19.51 39.11
C MET A 105 -3.28 20.31 37.90
N GLN A 106 -3.07 21.64 37.88
CA GLN A 106 -3.43 22.48 36.72
C GLN A 106 -2.68 22.11 35.44
N MET A 107 -1.41 21.70 35.54
CA MET A 107 -0.69 21.19 34.38
C MET A 107 -1.23 19.83 33.91
N LEU A 108 -1.51 18.92 34.85
CA LEU A 108 -2.09 17.62 34.52
C LEU A 108 -3.50 17.74 33.93
N ASP A 109 -4.31 18.68 34.39
CA ASP A 109 -5.64 18.96 33.84
C ASP A 109 -5.52 19.44 32.39
N ARG A 110 -4.57 20.33 32.08
CA ARG A 110 -4.28 20.73 30.70
C ARG A 110 -3.78 19.58 29.84
N ASP A 111 -2.86 18.77 30.35
CA ASP A 111 -2.35 17.60 29.63
C ASP A 111 -3.48 16.59 29.33
N LEU A 112 -4.45 16.45 30.23
CA LEU A 112 -5.66 15.65 30.02
C LEU A 112 -6.57 16.24 28.94
N GLU A 113 -6.84 17.55 28.99
CA GLU A 113 -7.62 18.24 27.95
C GLU A 113 -6.97 18.10 26.57
N GLU A 114 -5.65 18.33 26.46
CA GLU A 114 -4.91 18.16 25.21
C GLU A 114 -4.94 16.72 24.70
N ALA A 115 -4.84 15.73 25.60
CA ALA A 115 -4.96 14.32 25.23
C ALA A 115 -6.36 14.00 24.73
N GLU A 116 -7.41 14.45 25.41
CA GLU A 116 -8.80 14.27 24.97
C GLU A 116 -9.08 14.91 23.61
N GLU A 117 -8.56 16.12 23.36
CA GLU A 117 -8.65 16.77 22.06
C GLU A 117 -7.97 15.94 20.97
N GLN A 118 -6.74 15.46 21.22
CA GLN A 118 -6.00 14.60 20.31
C GLN A 118 -6.76 13.30 20.01
N TYR A 119 -7.31 12.64 21.04
CA TYR A 119 -8.15 11.46 20.86
C TYR A 119 -9.40 11.76 20.03
N SER A 120 -10.08 12.87 20.30
CA SER A 120 -11.26 13.28 19.53
C SER A 120 -10.93 13.52 18.06
N LEU A 121 -9.77 14.14 17.78
CA LEU A 121 -9.31 14.46 16.42
C LEU A 121 -8.90 13.19 15.68
N ALA A 122 -8.19 12.28 16.36
CA ALA A 122 -7.85 10.96 15.84
C ALA A 122 -9.11 10.16 15.49
N VAL A 123 -10.12 10.12 16.38
CA VAL A 123 -11.40 9.44 16.11
C VAL A 123 -12.11 10.05 14.90
N ARG A 124 -12.23 11.38 14.81
CA ARG A 124 -12.82 12.04 13.63
C ARG A 124 -12.05 11.68 12.35
N SER A 125 -10.73 11.69 12.39
CA SER A 125 -9.90 11.33 11.24
C SER A 125 -10.10 9.87 10.82
N HIS A 126 -10.21 8.94 11.78
CA HIS A 126 -10.46 7.55 11.51
C HIS A 126 -11.85 7.33 10.91
N MET A 127 -12.87 8.02 11.41
CA MET A 127 -14.22 7.96 10.84
C MET A 127 -14.25 8.43 9.39
N LEU A 128 -13.56 9.53 9.06
CA LEU A 128 -13.43 9.98 7.66
C LEU A 128 -12.74 8.94 6.78
N VAL A 129 -11.70 8.26 7.27
CA VAL A 129 -11.04 7.17 6.53
C VAL A 129 -11.99 5.99 6.31
N VAL A 130 -12.77 5.62 7.34
CA VAL A 130 -13.79 4.56 7.23
C VAL A 130 -14.89 4.94 6.24
N ASP A 131 -15.38 6.18 6.26
CA ASP A 131 -16.38 6.69 5.32
C ASP A 131 -15.85 6.65 3.88
N ASN A 132 -14.61 7.11 3.66
CA ASN A 132 -13.96 7.00 2.35
C ASN A 132 -13.82 5.53 1.88
N LEU A 133 -13.52 4.61 2.80
CA LEU A 133 -13.45 3.19 2.49
C LEU A 133 -14.83 2.63 2.13
N LEU A 134 -15.87 3.01 2.87
CA LEU A 134 -17.25 2.62 2.58
C LEU A 134 -17.69 3.14 1.21
N ASP A 135 -17.38 4.39 0.88
CA ASP A 135 -17.68 4.97 -0.44
C ASP A 135 -16.99 4.21 -1.57
N LEU A 136 -15.71 3.84 -1.39
CA LEU A 136 -14.99 3.00 -2.34
C LEU A 136 -15.65 1.63 -2.51
N GLN A 137 -16.08 1.00 -1.41
CA GLN A 137 -16.79 -0.28 -1.47
C GLN A 137 -18.16 -0.15 -2.15
N TYR A 138 -18.90 0.93 -1.89
CA TYR A 138 -20.17 1.19 -2.57
C TYR A 138 -19.98 1.40 -4.08
N GLN A 139 -18.94 2.12 -4.48
CA GLN A 139 -18.61 2.29 -5.91
C GLN A 139 -18.26 0.96 -6.55
N ARG A 140 -17.44 0.13 -5.89
CA ARG A 140 -17.09 -1.20 -6.37
C ARG A 140 -18.32 -2.11 -6.48
N MET A 141 -19.19 -2.10 -5.48
CA MET A 141 -20.43 -2.89 -5.49
C MET A 141 -21.36 -2.46 -6.61
N ARG A 142 -21.55 -1.16 -6.82
CA ARG A 142 -22.34 -0.63 -7.94
C ARG A 142 -21.76 -0.98 -9.31
N ALA A 143 -20.44 -0.94 -9.45
CA ALA A 143 -19.77 -1.33 -10.69
C ALA A 143 -20.02 -2.82 -10.99
N LEU A 144 -19.85 -3.68 -9.98
CA LEU A 144 -20.14 -5.11 -10.10
C LEU A 144 -21.61 -5.37 -10.42
N GLU A 145 -22.55 -4.71 -9.74
CA GLU A 145 -23.99 -4.82 -10.05
C GLU A 145 -24.31 -4.38 -11.47
N ALA A 146 -23.68 -3.32 -11.97
CA ALA A 146 -23.84 -2.85 -13.34
C ALA A 146 -23.27 -3.83 -14.36
N GLU A 147 -22.09 -4.40 -14.09
CA GLU A 147 -21.48 -5.45 -14.91
C GLU A 147 -22.37 -6.70 -14.95
N PHE A 148 -22.83 -7.19 -13.79
CA PHE A 148 -23.75 -8.33 -13.73
C PHE A 148 -25.07 -8.07 -14.46
N ALA A 149 -25.64 -6.86 -14.35
CA ALA A 149 -26.85 -6.50 -15.07
C ALA A 149 -26.62 -6.43 -16.59
N ALA A 150 -25.45 -5.95 -17.02
CA ALA A 150 -25.07 -5.92 -18.43
C ALA A 150 -24.88 -7.34 -18.98
N ASP A 151 -24.19 -8.21 -18.24
CA ASP A 151 -23.96 -9.61 -18.62
C ASP A 151 -25.29 -10.39 -18.68
N LEU A 152 -26.17 -10.20 -17.70
CA LEU A 152 -27.51 -10.79 -17.71
C LEU A 152 -28.30 -10.36 -18.96
N LYS A 153 -28.27 -9.06 -19.28
CA LYS A 153 -28.97 -8.54 -20.45
C LYS A 153 -28.38 -9.06 -21.75
N ALA A 154 -27.05 -9.12 -21.86
CA ALA A 154 -26.39 -9.68 -23.03
C ALA A 154 -26.78 -11.16 -23.23
N LEU A 155 -26.82 -11.94 -22.14
CA LEU A 155 -27.24 -13.34 -22.19
C LEU A 155 -28.73 -13.47 -22.55
N GLU A 156 -29.61 -12.62 -22.01
CA GLU A 156 -31.02 -12.55 -22.38
C GLU A 156 -31.19 -12.26 -23.88
N ASP A 157 -30.47 -11.24 -24.40
CA ASP A 157 -30.50 -10.86 -25.80
C ASP A 157 -29.99 -12.02 -26.70
N GLU A 158 -28.90 -12.69 -26.31
CA GLU A 158 -28.38 -13.89 -27.01
C GLU A 158 -29.43 -14.99 -27.07
N PHE A 159 -30.05 -15.36 -25.93
CA PHE A 159 -31.10 -16.38 -25.92
C PHE A 159 -32.34 -15.97 -26.72
N GLU A 160 -32.72 -14.70 -26.72
CA GLU A 160 -33.82 -14.18 -27.54
C GLU A 160 -33.48 -14.31 -29.03
N THR A 161 -32.25 -13.97 -29.43
CA THR A 161 -31.80 -14.13 -30.83
C THR A 161 -31.81 -15.59 -31.24
N GLU A 162 -31.20 -16.50 -30.47
CA GLU A 162 -31.21 -17.95 -30.74
C GLU A 162 -32.64 -18.50 -30.83
N ARG A 163 -33.51 -18.09 -29.89
CA ARG A 163 -34.94 -18.46 -29.92
C ARG A 163 -35.60 -18.00 -31.21
N THR A 164 -35.39 -16.75 -31.64
CA THR A 164 -35.98 -16.26 -32.89
C THR A 164 -35.44 -16.99 -34.11
N GLU A 165 -34.16 -17.33 -34.14
CA GLU A 165 -33.55 -18.11 -35.22
C GLU A 165 -34.15 -19.52 -35.30
N ILE A 166 -34.29 -20.21 -34.17
CA ILE A 166 -34.90 -21.54 -34.08
C ILE A 166 -36.36 -21.50 -34.55
N VAL A 167 -37.15 -20.52 -34.09
CA VAL A 167 -38.54 -20.35 -34.50
C VAL A 167 -38.64 -20.06 -36.00
N ASN A 168 -37.77 -19.20 -36.53
CA ASN A 168 -37.74 -18.87 -37.96
C ASN A 168 -37.30 -20.08 -38.80
N ALA A 169 -36.32 -20.86 -38.36
CA ALA A 169 -35.89 -22.07 -39.04
C ALA A 169 -37.01 -23.13 -39.05
N HIS A 170 -37.65 -23.36 -37.91
CA HIS A 170 -38.76 -24.31 -37.80
C HIS A 170 -39.98 -23.89 -38.62
N THR A 171 -40.33 -22.60 -38.63
CA THR A 171 -41.44 -22.09 -39.47
C THR A 171 -41.14 -22.21 -40.97
N ARG A 172 -39.90 -21.96 -41.40
CA ARG A 172 -39.46 -22.22 -42.78
C ARG A 172 -39.56 -23.70 -43.14
N GLN A 173 -39.00 -24.59 -42.31
CA GLN A 173 -39.09 -26.04 -42.53
C GLN A 173 -40.54 -26.53 -42.61
N ARG A 174 -41.42 -26.04 -41.72
CA ARG A 174 -42.85 -26.36 -41.76
C ARG A 174 -43.51 -25.87 -43.05
N LYS A 175 -43.15 -24.68 -43.53
CA LYS A 175 -43.65 -24.15 -44.79
C LYS A 175 -43.17 -24.99 -45.97
N ASP A 176 -41.87 -25.28 -46.04
CA ASP A 176 -41.28 -26.07 -47.13
C ASP A 176 -41.91 -27.48 -47.19
N MET A 177 -42.17 -28.12 -46.04
CA MET A 177 -42.90 -29.39 -46.00
C MET A 177 -44.35 -29.25 -46.43
N GLY A 178 -45.02 -28.16 -46.04
CA GLY A 178 -46.37 -27.85 -46.53
C GLY A 178 -46.42 -27.66 -48.04
N ASP A 179 -45.45 -26.92 -48.61
CA ASP A 179 -45.35 -26.66 -50.03
C ASP A 179 -45.02 -27.95 -50.81
N MET A 180 -44.18 -28.83 -50.26
CA MET A 180 -43.91 -30.16 -50.85
C MET A 180 -45.15 -31.06 -50.83
N ILE A 181 -45.91 -31.07 -49.73
CA ILE A 181 -47.17 -31.83 -49.66
C ILE A 181 -48.15 -31.28 -50.70
N ALA A 182 -48.31 -29.96 -50.79
CA ALA A 182 -49.22 -29.34 -51.77
C ALA A 182 -48.80 -29.61 -53.23
N ALA A 183 -47.49 -29.59 -53.52
CA ALA A 183 -46.97 -29.95 -54.83
C ALA A 183 -47.24 -31.42 -55.15
N MET A 184 -47.00 -32.32 -54.19
CA MET A 184 -47.27 -33.75 -54.33
C MET A 184 -48.75 -34.03 -54.54
N GLU A 185 -49.63 -33.39 -53.76
CA GLU A 185 -51.09 -33.49 -53.94
C GLU A 185 -51.53 -32.96 -55.31
N GLY A 186 -50.90 -31.88 -55.81
CA GLY A 186 -51.12 -31.36 -57.15
C GLY A 186 -50.72 -32.35 -58.25
N GLU A 187 -49.51 -32.92 -58.18
CA GLU A 187 -49.04 -33.94 -59.12
C GLU A 187 -49.94 -35.18 -59.13
N PHE A 188 -50.40 -35.63 -57.94
CA PHE A 188 -51.37 -36.73 -57.85
C PHE A 188 -52.72 -36.38 -58.48
N ALA A 189 -53.22 -35.16 -58.27
CA ALA A 189 -54.47 -34.71 -58.87
C ALA A 189 -54.37 -34.60 -60.40
N ASP A 190 -53.26 -34.09 -60.92
CA ASP A 190 -52.98 -33.99 -62.35
C ASP A 190 -52.87 -35.39 -62.98
N ALA A 191 -52.12 -36.31 -62.34
CA ALA A 191 -52.02 -37.70 -62.80
C ALA A 191 -53.37 -38.42 -62.79
N GLU A 192 -54.20 -38.21 -61.76
CA GLU A 192 -55.58 -38.72 -61.75
C GLU A 192 -56.42 -38.12 -62.89
N ALA A 193 -56.25 -36.83 -63.19
CA ALA A 193 -56.97 -36.16 -64.28
C ALA A 193 -56.53 -36.68 -65.65
N GLU A 194 -55.23 -36.87 -65.87
CA GLU A 194 -54.66 -37.48 -67.07
C GLU A 194 -55.21 -38.90 -67.25
N LEU A 195 -55.17 -39.75 -66.23
CA LEU A 195 -55.72 -41.10 -66.29
C LEU A 195 -57.23 -41.11 -66.60
N ARG A 196 -57.99 -40.17 -66.03
CA ARG A 196 -59.42 -39.99 -66.36
C ARG A 196 -59.60 -39.57 -67.82
N GLN A 197 -58.81 -38.61 -68.30
CA GLN A 197 -58.87 -38.13 -69.67
C GLN A 197 -58.47 -39.22 -70.68
N GLU A 198 -57.42 -39.99 -70.38
CA GLU A 198 -57.00 -41.14 -71.19
C GLU A 198 -58.10 -42.20 -71.25
N TYR A 199 -58.73 -42.51 -70.11
CA TYR A 199 -59.86 -43.43 -70.07
C TYR A 199 -61.04 -42.94 -70.92
N GLU A 200 -61.39 -41.65 -70.84
CA GLU A 200 -62.43 -41.05 -71.68
C GLU A 200 -62.06 -41.04 -73.17
N ALA A 201 -60.80 -40.77 -73.49
CA ALA A 201 -60.29 -40.79 -74.86
C ALA A 201 -60.34 -42.20 -75.45
N GLN A 202 -59.86 -43.22 -74.73
CA GLN A 202 -59.96 -44.62 -75.15
C GLN A 202 -61.41 -45.05 -75.33
N ARG A 203 -62.30 -44.60 -74.44
CA ARG A 203 -63.74 -44.87 -74.55
C ARG A 203 -64.36 -44.25 -75.82
N GLU A 204 -64.03 -43.00 -76.16
CA GLU A 204 -64.49 -42.37 -77.40
C GLU A 204 -63.81 -42.97 -78.64
N GLU A 205 -62.54 -43.37 -78.58
CA GLU A 205 -61.84 -44.08 -79.67
C GLU A 205 -62.53 -45.41 -79.99
N ILE A 206 -62.86 -46.21 -78.98
CA ILE A 206 -63.62 -47.47 -79.15
C ILE A 206 -64.98 -47.20 -79.79
N LYS A 207 -65.68 -46.14 -79.35
CA LYS A 207 -66.97 -45.75 -79.91
C LYS A 207 -66.85 -45.30 -81.37
N ASN A 208 -65.84 -44.51 -81.71
CA ASN A 208 -65.56 -44.08 -83.07
C ASN A 208 -65.20 -45.27 -83.96
N ARG A 209 -64.32 -46.16 -83.49
CA ARG A 209 -63.96 -47.39 -84.19
C ARG A 209 -65.19 -48.24 -84.50
N ASN A 210 -66.08 -48.44 -83.52
CA ASN A 210 -67.32 -49.17 -83.76
C ASN A 210 -68.22 -48.48 -84.80
N SER A 211 -68.27 -47.14 -84.81
CA SER A 211 -69.00 -46.37 -85.81
C SER A 211 -68.37 -46.43 -87.20
N GLU A 212 -67.04 -46.49 -87.28
CA GLU A 212 -66.28 -46.67 -88.52
C GLU A 212 -66.47 -48.08 -89.07
N GLU A 213 -66.38 -49.11 -88.22
CA GLU A 213 -66.65 -50.50 -88.60
C GLU A 213 -68.09 -50.66 -89.12
N TYR A 214 -69.06 -49.99 -88.50
CA TYR A 214 -70.43 -49.91 -89.00
C TYR A 214 -70.52 -49.22 -90.37
N ASN A 215 -69.85 -48.07 -90.55
CA ASN A 215 -69.85 -47.33 -91.82
C ASN A 215 -69.13 -48.09 -92.95
N VAL A 216 -68.02 -48.76 -92.65
CA VAL A 216 -67.30 -49.60 -93.60
C VAL A 216 -68.18 -50.76 -94.05
N LEU A 217 -68.86 -51.43 -93.11
CA LEU A 217 -69.80 -52.50 -93.45
C LEU A 217 -70.96 -51.97 -94.31
N LYS A 218 -71.47 -50.77 -94.01
CA LYS A 218 -72.48 -50.08 -94.83
C LYS A 218 -71.98 -49.85 -96.26
N ILE A 219 -70.77 -49.31 -96.43
CA ILE A 219 -70.14 -49.08 -97.75
C ILE A 219 -69.93 -50.41 -98.50
N GLN A 220 -69.48 -51.46 -97.82
CA GLN A 220 -69.31 -52.79 -98.43
C GLN A 220 -70.64 -53.33 -98.97
N LEU A 221 -71.72 -53.19 -98.20
CA LEU A 221 -73.05 -53.60 -98.62
C LEU A 221 -73.56 -52.75 -99.80
N GLU A 222 -73.31 -51.44 -99.80
CA GLU A 222 -73.63 -50.54 -100.93
C GLU A 222 -72.80 -50.88 -102.19
N GLY A 223 -71.51 -51.24 -102.03
CA GLY A 223 -70.64 -51.63 -103.15
C GLY A 223 -71.05 -52.94 -103.83
N ILE A 224 -71.51 -53.93 -103.06
CA ILE A 224 -72.06 -55.18 -103.63
C ILE A 224 -73.33 -54.89 -104.45
N ILE A 225 -74.12 -53.90 -104.04
CA ILE A 225 -75.30 -53.46 -104.80
C ILE A 225 -74.86 -52.84 -106.15
N GLU A 226 -73.86 -51.95 -106.15
CA GLU A 226 -73.34 -51.36 -107.38
C GLU A 226 -72.68 -52.36 -108.35
N GLU A 227 -71.99 -53.39 -107.83
CA GLU A 227 -71.38 -54.44 -108.66
C GLU A 227 -72.44 -55.26 -109.41
N LEU A 228 -73.57 -55.54 -108.75
CA LEU A 228 -74.71 -56.17 -109.39
C LEU A 228 -75.27 -55.29 -110.52
N GLU A 229 -75.36 -53.96 -110.32
CA GLU A 229 -75.79 -53.00 -111.35
C GLU A 229 -74.82 -52.94 -112.54
N LYS A 230 -73.51 -52.88 -112.29
CA LYS A 230 -72.48 -52.88 -113.36
C LYS A 230 -72.48 -54.16 -114.19
N SER A 231 -72.79 -55.30 -113.58
CA SER A 231 -72.89 -56.58 -114.30
C SER A 231 -74.00 -56.56 -115.35
N PHE A 232 -75.11 -55.85 -115.08
CA PHE A 232 -76.18 -55.64 -116.06
C PHE A 232 -75.75 -54.69 -117.20
N GLU A 233 -74.95 -53.66 -116.92
CA GLU A 233 -74.46 -52.73 -117.94
C GLU A 233 -73.39 -53.34 -118.87
N LEU A 234 -72.54 -54.23 -118.33
CA LEU A 234 -71.46 -54.88 -119.09
C LEU A 234 -71.99 -55.80 -120.20
N ALA A 235 -73.10 -56.48 -119.97
CA ALA A 235 -73.79 -57.25 -121.00
C ALA A 235 -74.27 -56.36 -122.17
N HIS A 236 -74.56 -55.08 -121.91
CA HIS A 236 -74.99 -54.11 -122.93
C HIS A 236 -73.82 -53.53 -123.73
N ARG A 237 -72.65 -53.34 -123.10
CA ARG A 237 -71.44 -52.82 -123.76
C ARG A 237 -70.77 -53.80 -124.71
N ALA A 238 -70.87 -55.11 -124.45
CA ALA A 238 -70.30 -56.16 -125.32
C ALA A 238 -70.85 -56.14 -126.77
N TYR A 239 -72.00 -55.49 -127.01
CA TYR A 239 -72.59 -55.33 -128.33
C TYR A 239 -71.97 -54.16 -129.15
N LEU A 240 -71.32 -53.19 -128.48
CA LEU A 240 -70.80 -51.96 -129.10
C LEU A 240 -69.30 -52.00 -129.41
N GLU A 241 -68.55 -52.98 -128.91
CA GLU A 241 -67.09 -53.06 -129.03
C GLU A 241 -66.56 -53.68 -130.35
N SER A 242 -67.42 -54.00 -131.31
CA SER A 242 -66.99 -54.62 -132.59
C SER A 242 -66.29 -53.67 -133.57
N THR A 243 -65.81 -52.48 -133.16
CA THR A 243 -65.25 -51.46 -134.08
C THR A 243 -63.93 -50.82 -133.62
N GLU A 244 -62.94 -51.67 -133.38
CA GLU A 244 -61.52 -51.66 -133.82
C GLU A 244 -60.59 -50.39 -133.81
N HIS A 245 -61.02 -49.15 -133.57
CA HIS A 245 -60.12 -47.99 -133.78
C HIS A 245 -59.21 -47.60 -132.58
N ARG A 246 -59.42 -48.15 -131.38
CA ARG A 246 -58.65 -47.79 -130.15
C ARG A 246 -57.35 -48.59 -129.95
N THR A 247 -57.11 -49.66 -130.71
CA THR A 247 -55.98 -50.58 -130.49
C THR A 247 -54.64 -50.05 -131.02
N ASN A 248 -54.66 -49.14 -132.00
CA ASN A 248 -53.43 -48.63 -132.62
C ASN A 248 -52.82 -47.41 -131.90
N THR A 249 -53.61 -46.58 -131.22
CA THR A 249 -53.12 -45.43 -130.45
C THR A 249 -52.48 -45.84 -129.11
N PHE A 250 -52.88 -46.98 -128.54
CA PHE A 250 -52.33 -47.49 -127.28
C PHE A 250 -50.87 -48.01 -127.41
N ARG A 251 -50.47 -48.48 -128.60
CA ARG A 251 -49.14 -49.07 -128.85
C ARG A 251 -48.01 -48.05 -129.01
N THR A 252 -48.32 -46.81 -129.38
CA THR A 252 -47.32 -45.75 -129.53
C THR A 252 -47.01 -45.09 -128.19
N LEU A 253 -48.05 -44.78 -127.41
CA LEU A 253 -47.93 -44.21 -126.05
C LEU A 253 -47.16 -45.12 -125.07
N THR A 254 -47.30 -46.45 -125.16
CA THR A 254 -46.57 -47.39 -124.28
C THR A 254 -45.05 -47.38 -124.50
N LYS A 255 -44.57 -47.04 -125.70
CA LYS A 255 -43.12 -47.03 -126.00
C LYS A 255 -42.41 -45.77 -125.50
N ASP A 256 -43.11 -44.65 -125.42
CA ASP A 256 -42.55 -43.40 -124.91
C ASP A 256 -42.60 -43.34 -123.38
N ASP A 257 -43.63 -43.93 -122.77
CA ASP A 257 -43.74 -44.07 -121.31
C ASP A 257 -42.61 -44.94 -120.71
N ALA A 258 -42.22 -46.01 -121.41
CA ALA A 258 -41.11 -46.87 -121.00
C ALA A 258 -39.75 -46.13 -121.00
N LYS A 259 -39.54 -45.17 -121.91
CA LYS A 259 -38.30 -44.37 -121.97
C LYS A 259 -38.27 -43.28 -120.90
N ALA A 260 -39.41 -42.66 -120.61
CA ALA A 260 -39.53 -41.69 -119.53
C ALA A 260 -39.30 -42.35 -118.15
N ALA A 261 -39.87 -43.54 -117.93
CA ALA A 261 -39.70 -44.33 -116.72
C ALA A 261 -38.22 -44.65 -116.41
N LEU A 262 -37.44 -45.10 -117.41
CA LEU A 262 -36.00 -45.39 -117.24
C LEU A 262 -35.14 -44.15 -116.94
N LYS A 263 -35.60 -42.95 -117.32
CA LYS A 263 -34.90 -41.69 -117.06
C LYS A 263 -35.24 -41.18 -115.65
N ILE A 264 -36.50 -41.29 -115.24
CA ILE A 264 -36.98 -41.00 -113.89
C ILE A 264 -36.28 -41.91 -112.89
N GLU A 265 -36.21 -43.21 -113.15
CA GLU A 265 -35.57 -44.18 -112.26
C GLU A 265 -34.08 -43.86 -112.01
N ARG A 266 -33.34 -43.46 -113.06
CA ARG A 266 -31.94 -43.02 -112.94
C ARG A 266 -31.78 -41.75 -112.12
N GLN A 267 -32.68 -40.78 -112.29
CA GLN A 267 -32.66 -39.55 -111.48
C GLN A 267 -33.07 -39.81 -110.04
N MET A 268 -34.08 -40.66 -109.80
CA MET A 268 -34.53 -41.07 -108.46
C MET A 268 -33.39 -41.75 -107.69
N ARG A 269 -32.66 -42.68 -108.32
CA ARG A 269 -31.48 -43.33 -107.72
C ARG A 269 -30.32 -42.37 -107.44
N LYS A 270 -30.19 -41.27 -108.19
CA LYS A 270 -29.20 -40.21 -107.93
C LYS A 270 -29.66 -39.30 -106.79
N LEU A 271 -30.95 -39.01 -106.71
CA LEU A 271 -31.56 -38.19 -105.68
C LEU A 271 -31.50 -38.88 -104.32
N VAL A 272 -31.84 -40.18 -104.25
CA VAL A 272 -31.71 -40.99 -103.04
C VAL A 272 -30.26 -41.00 -102.53
N ARG A 273 -29.27 -41.25 -103.42
CA ARG A 273 -27.85 -41.21 -103.02
C ARG A 273 -27.39 -39.85 -102.50
N LEU A 274 -27.83 -38.76 -103.11
CA LEU A 274 -27.52 -37.41 -102.64
C LEU A 274 -28.21 -37.11 -101.31
N GLN A 275 -29.43 -37.59 -101.11
CA GLN A 275 -30.20 -37.41 -99.87
C GLN A 275 -29.61 -38.22 -98.72
N GLU A 276 -29.16 -39.45 -98.97
CA GLU A 276 -28.41 -40.28 -98.02
C GLU A 276 -27.08 -39.61 -97.62
N ALA A 277 -26.34 -39.06 -98.59
CA ALA A 277 -25.10 -38.31 -98.31
C ALA A 277 -25.37 -37.04 -97.48
N LEU A 278 -26.42 -36.28 -97.82
CA LEU A 278 -26.85 -35.11 -97.05
C LEU A 278 -27.24 -35.49 -95.62
N GLN A 279 -27.98 -36.58 -95.45
CA GLN A 279 -28.39 -37.06 -94.13
C GLN A 279 -27.18 -37.55 -93.33
N HIS A 280 -26.23 -38.27 -93.95
CA HIS A 280 -24.97 -38.66 -93.30
C HIS A 280 -24.21 -37.43 -92.79
N TRP A 281 -24.03 -36.39 -93.62
CA TRP A 281 -23.33 -35.17 -93.22
C TRP A 281 -24.10 -34.36 -92.17
N ARG A 282 -25.43 -34.29 -92.23
CA ARG A 282 -26.26 -33.67 -91.19
C ARG A 282 -26.10 -34.38 -89.84
N THR A 283 -26.20 -35.70 -89.83
CA THR A 283 -26.00 -36.50 -88.63
C THR A 283 -24.59 -36.30 -88.09
N LYS A 284 -23.57 -36.29 -88.96
CA LYS A 284 -22.16 -36.10 -88.56
C LYS A 284 -21.87 -34.70 -88.00
N ILE A 285 -22.49 -33.65 -88.55
CA ILE A 285 -22.41 -32.30 -87.98
C ILE A 285 -23.11 -32.24 -86.63
N ALA A 286 -24.29 -32.86 -86.50
CA ALA A 286 -25.03 -32.88 -85.24
C ALA A 286 -24.29 -33.67 -84.13
N THR A 287 -23.71 -34.82 -84.45
CA THR A 287 -22.91 -35.60 -83.48
C THR A 287 -21.64 -34.86 -83.07
N ASN A 288 -20.92 -34.26 -84.03
CA ASN A 288 -19.75 -33.45 -83.73
C ASN A 288 -20.10 -32.23 -82.86
N GLY A 289 -21.21 -31.54 -83.16
CA GLY A 289 -21.72 -30.42 -82.36
C GLY A 289 -22.00 -30.83 -80.91
N ARG A 290 -22.71 -31.95 -80.70
CA ARG A 290 -22.98 -32.48 -79.35
C ARG A 290 -21.69 -32.83 -78.61
N GLU A 291 -20.76 -33.53 -79.25
CA GLU A 291 -19.48 -33.87 -78.63
C GLU A 291 -18.67 -32.63 -78.23
N TRP A 292 -18.66 -31.58 -79.05
CA TRP A 292 -17.99 -30.31 -78.72
C TRP A 292 -18.67 -29.59 -77.56
N GLU A 293 -20.00 -29.58 -77.52
CA GLU A 293 -20.76 -28.97 -76.42
C GLU A 293 -20.54 -29.71 -75.10
N GLU A 294 -20.56 -31.05 -75.12
CA GLU A 294 -20.29 -31.89 -73.95
C GLU A 294 -18.86 -31.70 -73.44
N ARG A 295 -17.85 -31.77 -74.32
CA ARG A 295 -16.45 -31.52 -73.94
C ARG A 295 -16.25 -30.11 -73.39
N ASN A 296 -16.80 -29.09 -74.04
CA ASN A 296 -16.67 -27.72 -73.55
C ASN A 296 -17.43 -27.49 -72.24
N ARG A 297 -18.57 -28.14 -72.03
CA ARG A 297 -19.32 -28.06 -70.77
C ARG A 297 -18.54 -28.71 -69.63
N ALA A 298 -17.98 -29.89 -69.85
CA ALA A 298 -17.12 -30.58 -68.87
C ALA A 298 -15.89 -29.71 -68.51
N LEU A 299 -15.15 -29.20 -69.50
CA LEU A 299 -13.98 -28.34 -69.27
C LEU A 299 -14.32 -27.03 -68.54
N ARG A 300 -15.49 -26.42 -68.83
CA ARG A 300 -15.94 -25.23 -68.10
C ARG A 300 -16.28 -25.55 -66.64
N ASN A 301 -16.96 -26.67 -66.40
CA ASN A 301 -17.30 -27.11 -65.05
C ASN A 301 -16.02 -27.40 -64.24
N GLU A 302 -15.05 -28.12 -64.81
CA GLU A 302 -13.76 -28.36 -64.18
C GLU A 302 -13.01 -27.05 -63.89
N LYS A 303 -12.94 -26.13 -64.85
CA LYS A 303 -12.33 -24.81 -64.66
C LYS A 303 -13.01 -24.04 -63.52
N GLU A 304 -14.33 -24.08 -63.44
CA GLU A 304 -15.10 -23.39 -62.41
C GLU A 304 -14.89 -23.99 -61.02
N ILE A 305 -14.86 -25.33 -60.92
CA ILE A 305 -14.52 -26.04 -59.68
C ILE A 305 -13.09 -25.68 -59.23
N MET A 306 -12.12 -25.70 -60.14
CA MET A 306 -10.74 -25.33 -59.84
C MET A 306 -10.61 -23.84 -59.45
N ALA A 307 -11.39 -22.96 -60.08
CA ALA A 307 -11.44 -21.55 -59.70
C ALA A 307 -12.01 -21.36 -58.29
N ARG A 308 -13.06 -22.12 -57.92
CA ARG A 308 -13.59 -22.15 -56.55
C ARG A 308 -12.56 -22.66 -55.54
N HIS A 309 -11.83 -23.72 -55.86
CA HIS A 309 -10.74 -24.23 -55.02
C HIS A 309 -9.62 -23.20 -54.85
N TYR A 310 -9.22 -22.53 -55.94
CA TYR A 310 -8.23 -21.47 -55.90
C TYR A 310 -8.70 -20.28 -55.05
N ALA A 311 -9.97 -19.86 -55.16
CA ALA A 311 -10.53 -18.79 -54.35
C ALA A 311 -10.54 -19.14 -52.86
N LYS A 312 -10.96 -20.36 -52.50
CA LYS A 312 -10.92 -20.86 -51.11
C LYS A 312 -9.49 -20.94 -50.56
N LEU A 313 -8.55 -21.43 -51.36
CA LEU A 313 -7.15 -21.51 -50.96
C LEU A 313 -6.55 -20.11 -50.78
N LYS A 314 -6.88 -19.18 -51.68
CA LYS A 314 -6.43 -17.79 -51.61
C LYS A 314 -7.00 -17.08 -50.38
N SER A 315 -8.29 -17.22 -50.09
CA SER A 315 -8.89 -16.62 -48.89
C SER A 315 -8.29 -17.23 -47.60
N SER A 316 -8.05 -18.54 -47.56
CA SER A 316 -7.35 -19.19 -46.45
C SER A 316 -5.91 -18.69 -46.29
N MET A 317 -5.17 -18.54 -47.39
CA MET A 317 -3.81 -18.01 -47.37
C MET A 317 -3.77 -16.55 -46.88
N ASP A 318 -4.69 -15.71 -47.35
CA ASP A 318 -4.78 -14.30 -46.95
C ASP A 318 -5.19 -14.17 -45.48
N ALA A 319 -6.13 -15.00 -45.00
CA ALA A 319 -6.52 -15.07 -43.59
C ALA A 319 -5.35 -15.53 -42.70
N PHE A 320 -4.60 -16.55 -43.13
CA PHE A 320 -3.40 -16.99 -42.42
C PHE A 320 -2.35 -15.88 -42.35
N ARG A 321 -2.07 -15.19 -43.47
CA ARG A 321 -1.11 -14.07 -43.48
C ARG A 321 -1.57 -12.91 -42.61
N ALA A 322 -2.86 -12.58 -42.60
CA ALA A 322 -3.41 -11.58 -41.70
C ALA A 322 -3.25 -11.99 -40.23
N GLY A 323 -3.55 -13.24 -39.89
CA GLY A 323 -3.35 -13.79 -38.55
C GLY A 323 -1.88 -13.77 -38.10
N GLN A 324 -0.93 -14.13 -38.98
CA GLN A 324 0.50 -14.05 -38.67
C GLN A 324 0.97 -12.60 -38.51
N ALA A 325 0.47 -11.67 -39.34
CA ALA A 325 0.78 -10.25 -39.22
C ALA A 325 0.28 -9.67 -37.89
N GLU A 326 -0.95 -10.02 -37.48
CA GLU A 326 -1.50 -9.59 -36.19
C GLU A 326 -0.73 -10.22 -35.02
N ARG A 327 -0.39 -11.50 -35.09
CA ARG A 327 0.44 -12.17 -34.07
C ARG A 327 1.81 -11.52 -33.94
N LEU A 328 2.46 -11.18 -35.06
CA LEU A 328 3.74 -10.48 -35.06
C LEU A 328 3.61 -9.07 -34.47
N LYS A 329 2.55 -8.35 -34.81
CA LYS A 329 2.25 -7.03 -34.24
C LYS A 329 2.04 -7.11 -32.73
N GLN A 330 1.26 -8.07 -32.24
CA GLN A 330 1.05 -8.29 -30.81
C GLN A 330 2.35 -8.62 -30.09
N LEU A 331 3.18 -9.52 -30.66
CA LEU A 331 4.49 -9.85 -30.10
C LEU A 331 5.43 -8.63 -30.08
N SER A 332 5.42 -7.82 -31.14
CA SER A 332 6.23 -6.59 -31.20
C SER A 332 5.77 -5.56 -30.17
N LEU A 333 4.46 -5.39 -29.97
CA LEU A 333 3.91 -4.44 -29.02
C LEU A 333 4.19 -4.90 -27.58
N ALA A 334 3.95 -6.19 -27.28
CA ALA A 334 4.24 -6.77 -25.98
C ALA A 334 5.74 -6.73 -25.65
N SER A 335 6.61 -7.06 -26.60
CA SER A 335 8.07 -7.01 -26.40
C SER A 335 8.55 -5.57 -26.23
N SER A 336 8.05 -4.63 -27.02
CA SER A 336 8.36 -3.20 -26.86
C SER A 336 7.88 -2.67 -25.50
N GLY A 337 6.66 -3.03 -25.06
CA GLY A 337 6.13 -2.65 -23.75
C GLY A 337 6.96 -3.22 -22.60
N ALA A 338 7.30 -4.50 -22.65
CA ALA A 338 8.18 -5.13 -21.66
C ALA A 338 9.57 -4.46 -21.63
N MET A 339 10.17 -4.21 -22.80
CA MET A 339 11.45 -3.50 -22.92
C MET A 339 11.36 -2.09 -22.31
N GLU A 340 10.27 -1.36 -22.53
CA GLU A 340 10.09 -0.02 -21.96
C GLU A 340 9.99 -0.07 -20.42
N THR A 341 9.23 -1.01 -19.86
CA THR A 341 9.17 -1.19 -18.41
C THR A 341 10.53 -1.57 -17.80
N LEU A 342 11.30 -2.42 -18.49
CA LEU A 342 12.65 -2.81 -18.06
C LEU A 342 13.63 -1.65 -18.15
N ARG A 343 13.56 -0.82 -19.21
CA ARG A 343 14.33 0.42 -19.32
C ARG A 343 13.98 1.41 -18.21
N GLY A 344 12.71 1.55 -17.86
CA GLY A 344 12.28 2.37 -16.73
C GLY A 344 12.88 1.89 -15.39
N LYS A 345 12.84 0.57 -15.13
CA LYS A 345 13.48 -0.02 -13.94
C LYS A 345 15.00 0.18 -13.93
N LEU A 346 15.65 0.01 -15.09
CA LEU A 346 17.09 0.23 -15.25
C LEU A 346 17.45 1.70 -14.97
N ALA A 347 16.69 2.66 -15.51
CA ALA A 347 16.92 4.07 -15.27
C ALA A 347 16.76 4.45 -13.79
N LEU A 348 15.77 3.87 -13.10
CA LEU A 348 15.60 4.06 -11.64
C LEU A 348 16.78 3.47 -10.87
N ALA A 349 17.19 2.25 -11.19
CA ALA A 349 18.35 1.60 -10.57
C ALA A 349 19.64 2.40 -10.79
N GLU A 350 19.89 2.89 -12.01
CA GLU A 350 21.00 3.78 -12.30
C GLU A 350 20.94 5.07 -11.50
N ASN A 351 19.77 5.68 -11.36
CA ASN A 351 19.60 6.89 -10.55
C ASN A 351 19.91 6.63 -9.07
N VAL A 352 19.43 5.51 -8.52
CA VAL A 352 19.73 5.10 -7.14
C VAL A 352 21.24 4.89 -6.96
N LEU A 353 21.92 4.23 -7.90
CA LEU A 353 23.37 4.03 -7.85
C LEU A 353 24.14 5.34 -7.96
N LYS A 354 23.76 6.24 -8.88
CA LYS A 354 24.37 7.57 -9.03
C LYS A 354 24.20 8.42 -7.77
N LEU A 355 23.01 8.39 -7.14
CA LEU A 355 22.76 9.08 -5.88
C LEU A 355 23.56 8.47 -4.73
N ALA A 356 23.67 7.14 -4.68
CA ALA A 356 24.49 6.46 -3.67
C ALA A 356 25.98 6.80 -3.82
N GLU A 357 26.50 6.84 -5.05
CA GLU A 357 27.88 7.26 -5.34
C GLU A 357 28.13 8.72 -4.94
N LEU A 358 27.20 9.62 -5.29
CA LEU A 358 27.28 11.03 -4.92
C LEU A 358 27.22 11.22 -3.39
N ALA A 359 26.35 10.50 -2.69
CA ALA A 359 26.26 10.54 -1.24
C ALA A 359 27.54 9.99 -0.57
N ARG A 360 28.08 8.88 -1.09
CA ARG A 360 29.32 8.25 -0.62
C ARG A 360 30.55 9.17 -0.73
N LYS A 361 30.50 10.22 -1.56
CA LYS A 361 31.56 11.24 -1.61
C LYS A 361 31.76 11.94 -0.25
N TYR A 362 30.69 12.21 0.48
CA TYR A 362 30.73 12.94 1.76
C TYR A 362 30.86 12.02 2.98
N GLU A 363 30.84 10.71 2.77
CA GLU A 363 31.17 9.71 3.79
C GLU A 363 32.69 9.77 4.11
N THR A 364 33.04 9.79 5.40
CA THR A 364 34.40 9.62 5.92
C THR A 364 34.92 8.20 5.66
N GLU A 365 36.22 8.01 5.85
CA GLU A 365 36.88 6.71 5.63
C GLU A 365 36.28 5.63 6.52
N GLN A 366 35.87 5.95 7.75
CA GLN A 366 35.30 5.02 8.73
C GLN A 366 34.04 4.32 8.18
N GLU A 367 33.04 5.07 7.73
CA GLU A 367 31.83 4.50 7.15
C GLU A 367 32.00 4.00 5.71
N LYS A 368 33.07 4.39 5.01
CA LYS A 368 33.42 3.78 3.71
C LYS A 368 33.93 2.35 3.87
N VAL A 369 34.75 2.10 4.90
CA VAL A 369 35.30 0.76 5.20
C VAL A 369 34.32 -0.10 6.00
N LEU A 370 33.58 0.48 6.95
CA LEU A 370 32.52 -0.20 7.71
C LEU A 370 31.19 0.57 7.58
N PRO A 371 30.46 0.42 6.46
CA PRO A 371 29.16 1.09 6.26
C PRO A 371 28.06 0.61 7.22
N PHE A 372 28.23 -0.59 7.79
CA PHE A 372 27.23 -1.25 8.62
C PHE A 372 27.76 -1.41 10.04
N TRP A 373 27.60 -0.34 10.84
CA TRP A 373 27.97 -0.35 12.24
C TRP A 373 27.06 -1.30 13.04
N ASN A 374 27.67 -2.18 13.84
CA ASN A 374 26.96 -3.06 14.77
C ASN A 374 27.36 -2.69 16.21
N PRO A 375 26.47 -2.06 17.00
CA PRO A 375 26.77 -1.70 18.39
C PRO A 375 27.16 -2.88 19.27
N ALA A 376 26.76 -4.11 18.91
CA ALA A 376 27.08 -5.34 19.62
C ALA A 376 28.56 -5.76 19.54
N GLN A 377 29.31 -5.29 18.53
CA GLN A 377 30.74 -5.57 18.39
C GLN A 377 31.62 -4.49 19.04
N ALA A 378 31.05 -3.35 19.43
CA ALA A 378 31.76 -2.19 19.98
C ALA A 378 31.62 -2.10 21.52
N VAL A 379 31.62 -3.25 22.20
CA VAL A 379 31.83 -3.30 23.66
C VAL A 379 33.26 -3.77 23.91
N PRO A 380 34.26 -2.87 24.00
CA PRO A 380 35.55 -3.22 24.54
C PRO A 380 35.44 -3.15 26.07
N GLY A 381 35.37 -4.32 26.69
CA GLY A 381 35.43 -4.49 28.14
C GLY A 381 36.07 -5.82 28.46
N GLY A 382 37.40 -5.88 28.38
CA GLY A 382 38.18 -7.05 28.77
C GLY A 382 39.26 -7.39 27.75
N GLU A 383 40.51 -7.21 28.16
CA GLU A 383 41.72 -7.66 27.49
C GLU A 383 41.65 -9.18 27.25
N GLU A 384 41.79 -9.61 25.99
CA GLU A 384 42.48 -10.84 25.55
C GLU A 384 42.51 -10.85 24.00
N GLY A 385 43.68 -10.52 23.44
CA GLY A 385 43.96 -10.46 22.00
C GLY A 385 43.95 -11.84 21.36
N ASP A 386 43.38 -11.99 20.16
CA ASP A 386 43.98 -11.63 18.86
C ASP A 386 44.85 -12.77 18.32
N GLU A 387 44.23 -13.68 17.56
CA GLU A 387 44.94 -14.46 16.53
C GLU A 387 44.02 -15.11 15.46
N GLU A 388 42.70 -15.24 15.69
CA GLU A 388 41.84 -16.03 14.78
C GLU A 388 41.11 -15.22 13.69
N ALA A 389 40.92 -13.90 13.87
CA ALA A 389 40.07 -13.09 12.97
C ALA A 389 40.80 -12.56 11.71
N ALA A 390 42.13 -12.63 11.65
CA ALA A 390 42.91 -12.12 10.51
C ALA A 390 43.01 -13.10 9.33
N ALA A 391 42.64 -14.38 9.51
CA ALA A 391 42.76 -15.41 8.49
C ALA A 391 41.58 -15.44 7.50
N GLU A 392 40.39 -14.96 7.90
CA GLU A 392 39.18 -15.07 7.09
C GLU A 392 38.98 -13.89 6.12
N ALA A 393 39.59 -12.73 6.42
CA ALA A 393 39.53 -11.54 5.56
C ALA A 393 40.45 -11.62 4.33
N ALA A 394 41.50 -12.46 4.35
CA ALA A 394 42.46 -12.58 3.25
C ALA A 394 42.03 -13.56 2.13
N ALA A 395 41.00 -14.40 2.38
CA ALA A 395 40.56 -15.41 1.40
C ALA A 395 39.54 -14.87 0.37
N ALA A 396 38.94 -13.70 0.60
CA ALA A 396 37.92 -13.13 -0.27
C ALA A 396 38.47 -12.22 -1.40
N GLU A 397 39.75 -11.83 -1.33
CA GLU A 397 40.35 -10.85 -2.26
C GLU A 397 41.10 -11.49 -3.45
N ALA A 398 41.14 -12.83 -3.57
CA ALA A 398 41.94 -13.53 -4.59
C ALA A 398 41.14 -14.18 -5.75
N ALA A 399 39.86 -13.86 -5.94
CA ALA A 399 39.00 -14.56 -6.92
C ALA A 399 38.35 -13.67 -8.01
N ALA A 400 38.89 -12.49 -8.30
CA ALA A 400 38.34 -11.64 -9.36
C ALA A 400 39.43 -10.92 -10.16
N LEU A 401 40.08 -11.63 -11.07
CA LEU A 401 40.78 -11.05 -12.21
C LEU A 401 41.00 -12.13 -13.29
N GLU A 402 40.09 -12.19 -14.26
CA GLU A 402 40.35 -12.59 -15.66
C GLU A 402 39.17 -12.07 -16.51
N PRO A 403 39.40 -11.37 -17.64
CA PRO A 403 38.34 -10.88 -18.51
C PRO A 403 38.02 -11.93 -19.59
N SER A 404 36.81 -12.48 -19.57
CA SER A 404 36.30 -13.30 -20.67
C SER A 404 35.42 -12.45 -21.58
N ALA A 405 35.96 -12.17 -22.77
CA ALA A 405 35.29 -11.52 -23.87
C ALA A 405 34.10 -12.36 -24.37
N ALA A 406 32.93 -11.73 -24.49
CA ALA A 406 31.82 -12.24 -25.27
C ALA A 406 31.87 -11.64 -26.68
N GLU A 407 32.12 -12.48 -27.68
CA GLU A 407 31.82 -12.19 -29.08
C GLU A 407 30.70 -13.12 -29.60
N LEU A 408 29.95 -12.54 -30.53
CA LEU A 408 28.63 -12.87 -31.04
C LEU A 408 28.57 -14.06 -32.02
N GLY A 409 27.36 -14.61 -32.17
CA GLY A 409 26.92 -15.51 -33.26
C GLY A 409 26.16 -16.70 -32.67
N GLU A 410 25.01 -17.17 -33.14
CA GLU A 410 24.43 -17.09 -34.47
C GLU A 410 22.98 -17.58 -34.39
N LEU A 411 22.10 -17.00 -35.21
CA LEU A 411 20.69 -17.36 -35.37
C LEU A 411 20.54 -18.73 -36.03
N GLY A 412 19.74 -19.62 -35.43
CA GLY A 412 19.34 -20.90 -36.04
C GLY A 412 17.84 -21.13 -35.92
N LEU A 413 17.12 -20.94 -37.03
CA LEU A 413 15.73 -21.39 -37.23
C LEU A 413 15.58 -22.88 -36.90
N ARG A 414 14.58 -23.23 -36.08
CA ARG A 414 13.89 -24.51 -36.27
C ARG A 414 12.43 -24.43 -35.86
N ALA A 415 11.57 -24.67 -36.84
CA ALA A 415 10.14 -24.81 -36.69
C ALA A 415 9.79 -26.20 -36.14
N SER A 416 8.86 -26.25 -35.19
CA SER A 416 7.99 -27.41 -34.96
C SER A 416 6.75 -26.98 -34.18
N MET A 417 5.58 -27.11 -34.81
CA MET A 417 4.25 -27.22 -34.18
C MET A 417 3.86 -28.72 -34.14
N PRO A 418 2.75 -29.12 -33.52
CA PRO A 418 2.49 -29.16 -32.07
C PRO A 418 2.05 -30.57 -31.63
N GLU A 419 2.16 -30.93 -30.36
CA GLU A 419 1.35 -32.04 -29.81
C GLU A 419 0.80 -31.74 -28.42
N ASP A 420 -0.39 -32.30 -28.26
CA ASP A 420 -1.40 -32.20 -27.23
C ASP A 420 -0.97 -32.94 -25.95
N SER A 421 -1.32 -32.40 -24.77
CA SER A 421 -1.69 -33.21 -23.60
C SER A 421 -1.99 -32.33 -22.38
N SER A 422 -3.26 -32.36 -22.01
CA SER A 422 -3.78 -32.22 -20.66
C SER A 422 -2.89 -32.87 -19.58
N LYS A 423 -2.54 -32.13 -18.52
CA LYS A 423 -2.57 -32.64 -17.14
C LYS A 423 -2.37 -31.54 -16.09
N GLU A 424 -3.16 -31.70 -15.04
CA GLU A 424 -3.30 -30.97 -13.79
C GLU A 424 -2.00 -30.48 -13.15
N ALA A 425 -2.05 -29.28 -12.56
CA ALA A 425 -1.02 -28.76 -11.66
C ALA A 425 -1.41 -29.04 -10.19
N PRO A 426 -0.57 -29.73 -9.39
CA PRO A 426 -0.62 -29.65 -7.94
C PRO A 426 0.28 -28.51 -7.42
N GLY A 427 -0.08 -27.96 -6.26
CA GLY A 427 0.50 -26.75 -5.66
C GLY A 427 1.99 -26.82 -5.27
N PRO A 428 2.57 -25.70 -4.79
CA PRO A 428 4.01 -25.59 -4.59
C PRO A 428 4.42 -26.27 -3.29
N SER A 429 5.14 -27.39 -3.42
CA SER A 429 5.95 -27.96 -2.36
C SER A 429 7.31 -27.26 -2.30
N LYS A 430 7.71 -26.88 -1.08
CA LYS A 430 9.04 -26.39 -0.73
C LYS A 430 10.09 -27.41 -1.16
N SER A 431 11.08 -27.00 -1.96
CA SER A 431 12.33 -27.74 -2.11
C SER A 431 13.51 -26.80 -1.94
N SER A 432 14.16 -26.97 -0.80
CA SER A 432 15.50 -26.51 -0.50
C SER A 432 16.50 -27.26 -1.39
N SER A 433 17.24 -26.54 -2.23
CA SER A 433 18.53 -27.02 -2.72
C SER A 433 19.58 -25.92 -2.56
N ALA A 434 20.52 -26.21 -1.66
CA ALA A 434 21.77 -25.51 -1.50
C ALA A 434 22.68 -25.88 -2.68
N GLY A 435 22.98 -24.88 -3.50
CA GLY A 435 24.04 -24.92 -4.51
C GLY A 435 24.85 -23.65 -4.34
N ALA A 436 26.03 -23.79 -3.73
CA ALA A 436 26.99 -22.71 -3.57
C ALA A 436 27.49 -22.26 -4.95
N GLY A 437 27.63 -20.94 -5.15
CA GLY A 437 28.45 -20.38 -6.22
C GLY A 437 27.77 -19.62 -7.35
N LYS A 438 26.52 -19.17 -7.22
CA LYS A 438 25.97 -18.09 -8.07
C LYS A 438 25.11 -17.14 -7.23
N PRO A 439 25.22 -15.80 -7.37
CA PRO A 439 24.27 -14.90 -6.74
C PRO A 439 22.87 -15.26 -7.25
N LYS A 440 22.02 -15.73 -6.35
CA LYS A 440 20.59 -15.89 -6.62
C LYS A 440 20.03 -14.48 -6.74
N PHE A 441 19.91 -13.99 -7.97
CA PHE A 441 19.12 -12.79 -8.24
C PHE A 441 17.67 -13.12 -7.88
N SER A 442 17.26 -12.73 -6.68
CA SER A 442 15.90 -12.86 -6.18
C SER A 442 15.26 -11.48 -6.18
N SER A 443 13.95 -11.41 -6.45
CA SER A 443 13.17 -10.18 -6.27
C SER A 443 13.02 -9.79 -4.80
N TYR A 444 13.36 -10.71 -3.89
CA TYR A 444 13.30 -10.53 -2.45
C TYR A 444 14.71 -10.43 -1.87
N GLY A 445 14.89 -9.52 -0.91
CA GLY A 445 16.11 -9.34 -0.12
C GLY A 445 16.40 -10.56 0.72
N LEU A 446 17.66 -11.00 0.69
CA LEU A 446 18.17 -12.14 1.42
C LEU A 446 19.16 -11.64 2.47
N ASP A 447 19.15 -12.22 3.66
CA ASP A 447 20.13 -11.84 4.69
C ASP A 447 21.50 -12.40 4.28
N PRO A 448 22.55 -11.56 4.17
CA PRO A 448 23.88 -12.01 3.75
C PRO A 448 24.49 -13.11 4.63
N ALA A 449 24.04 -13.25 5.88
CA ALA A 449 24.57 -14.24 6.83
C ALA A 449 23.89 -15.61 6.70
N ASN A 450 22.56 -15.65 6.55
CA ASN A 450 21.78 -16.89 6.64
C ASN A 450 21.13 -17.30 5.31
N GLY A 451 21.11 -16.41 4.31
CA GLY A 451 20.47 -16.65 3.01
C GLY A 451 18.95 -16.82 3.10
N GLU A 452 18.34 -16.46 4.23
CA GLU A 452 16.90 -16.46 4.44
C GLU A 452 16.27 -15.19 3.86
N GLU A 453 15.00 -15.30 3.47
CA GLU A 453 14.20 -14.17 3.00
C GLU A 453 14.00 -13.17 4.14
N VAL A 454 14.44 -11.94 3.91
CA VAL A 454 14.23 -10.84 4.83
C VAL A 454 12.83 -10.28 4.56
N ASP A 455 12.12 -9.93 5.62
CA ASP A 455 10.83 -9.28 5.50
C ASP A 455 10.97 -7.89 4.85
N GLU A 456 9.97 -7.45 4.08
CA GLU A 456 10.03 -6.18 3.35
C GLU A 456 10.23 -4.98 4.30
N TRP A 457 9.68 -5.07 5.51
CA TRP A 457 9.85 -4.08 6.57
C TRP A 457 11.30 -3.95 7.06
N ASP A 458 12.09 -5.01 6.94
CA ASP A 458 13.45 -5.10 7.46
C ASP A 458 14.55 -4.85 6.41
N TYR A 459 14.21 -4.73 5.12
CA TYR A 459 15.18 -4.53 4.02
C TYR A 459 16.13 -3.35 4.22
N LEU A 460 15.64 -2.26 4.79
CA LEU A 460 16.40 -1.02 4.93
C LEU A 460 17.04 -0.84 6.31
N ASN A 461 16.96 -1.82 7.21
CA ASN A 461 17.48 -1.69 8.57
C ASN A 461 18.96 -1.30 8.62
N ARG A 462 19.79 -1.88 7.73
CA ARG A 462 21.22 -1.53 7.62
C ARG A 462 21.43 -0.11 7.09
N PHE A 463 20.60 0.33 6.14
CA PHE A 463 20.63 1.70 5.63
C PHE A 463 20.24 2.71 6.72
N PHE A 464 19.18 2.44 7.49
CA PHE A 464 18.75 3.30 8.58
C PHE A 464 19.77 3.38 9.71
N ARG A 465 20.50 2.30 10.03
CA ARG A 465 21.62 2.36 10.98
C ARG A 465 22.71 3.33 10.52
N ARG A 466 23.10 3.27 9.23
CA ARG A 466 24.08 4.19 8.65
C ARG A 466 23.57 5.64 8.66
N TYR A 467 22.30 5.84 8.29
CA TYR A 467 21.65 7.15 8.35
C TYR A 467 21.62 7.75 9.77
N ASN A 468 21.25 6.93 10.76
CA ASN A 468 21.20 7.36 12.16
C ASN A 468 22.57 7.70 12.71
N LYS A 469 23.63 6.98 12.31
CA LYS A 469 25.01 7.32 12.68
C LYS A 469 25.41 8.69 12.14
N ALA A 470 25.18 8.95 10.86
CA ALA A 470 25.43 10.26 10.25
C ALA A 470 24.62 11.38 10.92
N LEU A 471 23.37 11.09 11.33
CA LEU A 471 22.54 12.04 12.08
C LEU A 471 23.13 12.36 13.46
N LEU A 472 23.60 11.35 14.20
CA LEU A 472 24.27 11.56 15.49
C LEU A 472 25.54 12.40 15.35
N ASP A 473 26.37 12.08 14.36
CA ASP A 473 27.61 12.82 14.10
C ASP A 473 27.31 14.28 13.72
N LYS A 474 26.28 14.51 12.89
CA LYS A 474 25.79 15.87 12.58
C LYS A 474 25.34 16.60 13.85
N THR A 475 24.54 15.97 14.71
CA THR A 475 24.08 16.63 15.95
C THR A 475 25.23 16.95 16.90
N ALA A 476 26.29 16.13 16.92
CA ALA A 476 27.50 16.43 17.68
C ALA A 476 28.25 17.65 17.11
N ILE A 477 28.39 17.73 15.78
CA ILE A 477 28.98 18.89 15.10
C ILE A 477 28.17 20.17 15.38
N ASP A 478 26.85 20.11 15.29
CA ASP A 478 25.98 21.28 15.54
C ASP A 478 26.10 21.78 16.99
N LYS A 479 26.27 20.85 17.95
CA LYS A 479 26.51 21.18 19.36
C LYS A 479 27.87 21.84 19.58
N GLU A 480 28.93 21.31 18.99
CA GLU A 480 30.27 21.91 19.08
C GLU A 480 30.32 23.27 18.40
N LYS A 481 29.70 23.42 17.23
CA LYS A 481 29.55 24.71 16.54
C LYS A 481 28.83 25.72 17.43
N SER A 482 27.71 25.34 18.03
CA SER A 482 26.97 26.21 18.96
C SER A 482 27.81 26.62 20.17
N ARG A 483 28.65 25.72 20.70
CA ARG A 483 29.60 26.05 21.79
C ARG A 483 30.64 27.07 21.31
N LEU A 484 31.28 26.82 20.17
CA LEU A 484 32.30 27.70 19.60
C LEU A 484 31.75 29.08 19.23
N GLU A 485 30.50 29.16 18.76
CA GLU A 485 29.84 30.45 18.47
C GLU A 485 29.61 31.26 19.75
N ARG A 486 29.21 30.62 20.84
CA ARG A 486 29.09 31.28 22.16
C ARG A 486 30.44 31.74 22.68
N GLU A 487 31.45 30.87 22.65
CA GLU A 487 32.81 31.23 23.06
C GLU A 487 33.37 32.39 22.22
N ASN A 488 33.14 32.39 20.90
CA ASN A 488 33.57 33.49 20.03
C ASN A 488 32.80 34.79 20.32
N ALA A 489 31.50 34.71 20.58
CA ALA A 489 30.71 35.87 21.01
C ALA A 489 31.24 36.45 22.34
N ASP A 490 31.57 35.59 23.30
CA ASP A 490 32.16 35.98 24.58
C ASP A 490 33.55 36.62 24.39
N LEU A 491 34.42 36.02 23.56
CA LEU A 491 35.73 36.57 23.23
C LEU A 491 35.63 37.94 22.54
N ARG A 492 34.70 38.10 21.59
CA ARG A 492 34.42 39.39 20.94
C ARG A 492 33.92 40.43 21.93
N SER A 493 33.07 40.03 22.87
CA SER A 493 32.58 40.90 23.95
C SER A 493 33.71 41.34 24.87
N ILE A 494 34.58 40.41 25.30
CA ILE A 494 35.75 40.70 26.13
C ILE A 494 36.75 41.60 25.38
N LEU A 495 37.00 41.34 24.10
CA LEU A 495 37.88 42.16 23.28
C LEU A 495 37.33 43.57 23.10
N LYS A 496 36.01 43.70 22.87
CA LYS A 496 35.33 45.00 22.82
C LYS A 496 35.51 45.74 24.16
N GLN A 497 35.24 45.09 25.29
CA GLN A 497 35.46 45.67 26.62
C GLN A 497 36.92 46.08 26.86
N TYR A 498 37.89 45.32 26.35
CA TYR A 498 39.31 45.64 26.47
C TYR A 498 39.69 46.86 25.62
N LEU A 499 39.21 46.93 24.37
CA LEU A 499 39.40 48.09 23.50
C LEU A 499 38.73 49.35 24.04
N ASP A 500 37.52 49.22 24.58
CA ASP A 500 36.79 50.27 25.31
C ASP A 500 37.55 50.66 26.60
N GLY A 501 38.30 49.75 27.22
CA GLY A 501 39.16 50.07 28.37
C GLY A 501 40.44 50.85 28.01
N ILE A 502 40.91 50.79 26.76
CA ILE A 502 42.13 51.45 26.28
C ILE A 502 41.79 52.77 25.56
N SER A 503 40.71 52.78 24.79
CA SER A 503 40.23 53.95 24.06
C SER A 503 39.32 54.80 24.93
N VAL A 504 39.43 56.12 24.85
CA VAL A 504 38.49 57.03 25.52
C VAL A 504 37.29 57.21 24.60
N ASN A 505 36.24 56.43 24.82
CA ASN A 505 35.02 56.44 24.02
C ASN A 505 33.80 56.90 24.85
N ASP A 506 32.77 57.46 24.22
CA ASP A 506 31.60 58.02 24.93
C ASP A 506 30.86 56.96 25.76
N ASP A 507 30.80 55.73 25.26
CA ASP A 507 30.21 54.58 25.96
C ASP A 507 30.95 54.23 27.27
N VAL A 508 32.26 54.50 27.33
CA VAL A 508 33.12 54.23 28.49
C VAL A 508 32.92 55.31 29.55
N LEU A 509 32.69 56.55 29.15
CA LEU A 509 32.37 57.67 30.05
C LEU A 509 30.94 57.57 30.59
N ASN A 510 30.00 57.07 29.79
CA ASN A 510 28.61 56.85 30.19
C ASN A 510 28.42 55.61 31.08
N ASN A 511 29.37 54.67 31.09
CA ASN A 511 29.35 53.57 32.03
C ASN A 511 29.69 54.07 33.46
N PRO A 512 28.76 53.98 34.43
CA PRO A 512 28.96 54.52 35.79
C PRO A 512 30.01 53.76 36.61
N VAL A 513 30.59 52.69 36.04
CA VAL A 513 31.62 51.84 36.62
C VAL A 513 32.82 51.79 35.67
N ASN A 514 33.55 52.90 35.60
CA ASN A 514 34.75 53.05 34.77
C ASN A 514 35.95 53.56 35.61
N PRO A 515 37.19 53.26 35.21
CA PRO A 515 38.40 53.74 35.90
C PRO A 515 38.76 55.20 35.56
N LEU A 516 38.22 55.76 34.47
CA LEU A 516 38.50 57.11 34.00
C LEU A 516 37.85 58.21 34.87
N LEU A 517 36.66 57.96 35.45
CA LEU A 517 35.94 58.93 36.29
C LEU A 517 35.22 58.22 37.45
N VAL A 518 35.88 58.11 38.60
CA VAL A 518 35.34 57.39 39.76
C VAL A 518 34.48 58.30 40.64
N VAL A 519 33.17 58.02 40.67
CA VAL A 519 32.20 58.73 41.53
C VAL A 519 31.71 57.80 42.65
N ASN A 520 31.69 58.29 43.89
CA ASN A 520 31.11 57.61 45.06
C ASN A 520 31.63 56.18 45.31
N ASN A 521 32.91 55.94 45.09
CA ASN A 521 33.56 54.63 45.25
C ASN A 521 32.87 53.46 44.50
N ARG A 522 32.06 53.76 43.47
CA ARG A 522 31.24 52.76 42.78
C ARG A 522 32.10 51.67 42.15
N LEU A 523 33.22 52.05 41.52
CA LEU A 523 34.18 51.12 40.94
C LEU A 523 34.73 50.12 41.97
N GLN A 524 35.18 50.61 43.12
CA GLN A 524 35.73 49.77 44.19
C GLN A 524 34.68 48.78 44.72
N ILE A 525 33.44 49.22 44.92
CA ILE A 525 32.34 48.36 45.37
C ILE A 525 32.08 47.26 44.33
N THR A 526 31.92 47.59 43.06
CA THR A 526 31.70 46.58 42.00
C THR A 526 32.87 45.63 41.81
N LEU A 527 34.12 46.07 41.99
CA LEU A 527 35.29 45.18 41.94
C LEU A 527 35.28 44.20 43.12
N THR A 528 34.95 44.66 44.34
CA THR A 528 34.83 43.77 45.49
C THR A 528 33.68 42.77 45.33
N GLU A 529 32.53 43.19 44.79
CA GLU A 529 31.41 42.31 44.49
C GLU A 529 31.74 41.30 43.37
N ARG A 530 32.36 41.73 42.27
CA ARG A 530 32.85 40.80 41.23
C ARG A 530 33.87 39.80 41.77
N ASN A 531 34.78 40.22 42.64
CA ASN A 531 35.77 39.34 43.25
C ASN A 531 35.13 38.31 44.18
N LYS A 532 34.18 38.71 45.02
CA LYS A 532 33.37 37.79 45.84
C LYS A 532 32.58 36.81 44.96
N ALA A 533 31.92 37.29 43.92
CA ALA A 533 31.14 36.47 43.00
C ALA A 533 32.02 35.46 42.24
N ARG A 534 33.20 35.88 41.75
CA ARG A 534 34.17 34.98 41.11
C ARG A 534 34.70 33.93 42.07
N ALA A 535 35.01 34.31 43.32
CA ALA A 535 35.45 33.37 44.36
C ALA A 535 34.36 32.34 44.70
N ALA A 536 33.10 32.77 44.80
CA ALA A 536 31.95 31.88 45.02
C ALA A 536 31.73 30.91 43.85
N ALA A 537 31.80 31.39 42.60
CA ALA A 537 31.68 30.55 41.41
C ALA A 537 32.82 29.53 41.28
N MET A 538 34.05 29.92 41.62
CA MET A 538 35.23 29.03 41.63
C MET A 538 35.11 27.96 42.73
N ALA A 539 34.60 28.33 43.91
CA ALA A 539 34.32 27.38 45.00
C ALA A 539 33.22 26.37 44.63
N GLN A 540 32.15 26.81 43.97
CA GLN A 540 31.10 25.91 43.46
C GLN A 540 31.63 24.94 42.40
N ARG A 541 32.48 25.41 41.47
CA ARG A 541 33.08 24.56 40.43
C ARG A 541 34.08 23.56 41.00
N ALA A 542 34.83 23.93 42.04
CA ALA A 542 35.73 23.03 42.76
C ALA A 542 34.97 21.92 43.52
N ALA A 543 33.85 22.26 44.18
CA ALA A 543 33.00 21.27 44.85
C ALA A 543 32.38 20.26 43.88
N ALA A 544 32.00 20.69 42.67
CA ALA A 544 31.47 19.82 41.62
C ALA A 544 32.54 18.86 41.03
N ALA A 545 33.81 19.27 40.97
CA ALA A 545 34.90 18.44 40.46
C ALA A 545 35.32 17.33 41.45
N THR A 546 35.19 17.56 42.76
CA THR A 546 35.53 16.57 43.80
C THR A 546 34.43 15.55 44.10
N GLY A 547 33.21 15.75 43.58
CA GLY A 547 32.07 14.85 43.80
C GLY A 547 31.96 13.69 42.81
N GLY A 548 32.83 13.59 41.81
CA GLY A 548 32.75 12.60 40.74
C GLY A 548 33.64 11.39 40.92
N LEU A 549 33.62 10.72 42.08
CA LEU A 549 34.28 9.40 42.23
C LEU A 549 33.63 8.53 43.32
N SER A 550 32.33 8.29 43.21
CA SER A 550 31.71 7.08 43.75
C SER A 550 30.35 6.86 43.07
N VAL A 551 30.16 5.67 42.51
CA VAL A 551 28.93 4.86 42.48
C VAL A 551 29.13 3.79 41.40
N THR A 552 29.55 2.62 41.86
CA THR A 552 29.29 1.35 41.19
C THR A 552 27.89 0.86 41.56
N GLY A 553 27.12 0.55 40.52
CA GLY A 553 25.94 -0.32 40.40
C GLY A 553 25.05 -0.67 41.60
N GLN A 554 23.77 -0.31 41.48
CA GLN A 554 22.66 -1.28 41.40
C GLN A 554 21.31 -0.59 41.14
N GLY A 555 20.48 -1.18 40.27
CA GLY A 555 19.02 -1.15 40.41
C GLY A 555 18.24 -0.34 39.39
N ALA A 556 17.59 -1.06 38.48
CA ALA A 556 16.62 -0.62 37.49
C ALA A 556 15.47 0.25 38.02
N GLY A 557 14.95 1.13 37.15
CA GLY A 557 13.68 1.83 37.33
C GLY A 557 13.46 2.87 36.25
N GLY A 558 12.65 2.53 35.24
CA GLY A 558 12.34 3.38 34.10
C GLY A 558 11.65 4.69 34.48
N GLY A 559 11.91 5.72 33.68
CA GLY A 559 11.24 7.02 33.76
C GLY A 559 11.82 7.94 32.68
N GLY A 560 11.17 7.97 31.52
CA GLY A 560 11.56 8.82 30.40
C GLY A 560 11.49 10.30 30.79
N GLN A 561 12.65 10.97 30.75
CA GLN A 561 12.71 12.42 30.77
C GLN A 561 12.50 12.96 29.35
N LYS A 562 11.32 13.53 29.12
CA LYS A 562 11.07 14.48 28.03
C LYS A 562 12.04 15.65 28.21
N GLN A 563 12.92 15.86 27.23
CA GLN A 563 13.68 17.10 27.09
C GLN A 563 12.70 18.21 26.73
N LEU A 564 12.52 19.18 27.62
CA LEU A 564 11.91 20.46 27.27
C LEU A 564 12.87 21.20 26.34
N VAL A 565 12.46 21.30 25.08
CA VAL A 565 13.00 22.24 24.11
C VAL A 565 12.47 23.62 24.49
N GLU A 566 13.35 24.48 25.00
CA GLU A 566 13.07 25.89 25.21
C GLU A 566 13.05 26.60 23.85
N VAL A 567 11.84 26.75 23.28
CA VAL A 567 11.59 27.57 22.09
C VAL A 567 11.63 29.05 22.53
N GLN A 568 12.74 29.72 22.27
CA GLN A 568 12.77 31.19 22.27
C GLN A 568 11.99 31.71 21.06
N ALA A 569 10.72 32.07 21.30
CA ALA A 569 9.94 32.88 20.38
C ALA A 569 10.30 34.36 20.53
N VAL A 570 10.62 34.94 19.38
CA VAL A 570 10.84 36.35 19.09
C VAL A 570 9.72 37.23 19.66
N SER A 571 10.09 38.30 20.38
CA SER A 571 9.24 39.50 20.49
C SER A 571 9.93 40.64 19.76
N ARG A 572 9.45 40.90 18.54
CA ARG A 572 9.56 42.18 17.85
C ARG A 572 8.29 42.95 18.17
N VAL A 573 8.41 44.03 18.95
CA VAL A 573 7.47 45.16 18.88
C VAL A 573 8.28 46.45 19.14
N SER A 574 8.19 47.36 18.17
CA SER A 574 8.72 48.74 18.08
C SER A 574 10.21 48.90 17.83
#